data_AF-A0A7M1Q9G9-F1
#
_entry.id   AF-A0A7M1Q9G9-F1
#
_cell.length_a   1.000
_cell.length_b   1.000
_cell.length_c   1.000
_cell.angle_alpha   90.00
_cell.angle_beta   90.00
_cell.angle_gamma   90.00
#
_symmetry.space_group_name_H-M   'P 1'
#
loop_
_entity.id
_entity.type
_entity.pdbx_description
1 polymer ?
#
loop_
_entity_poly.entity_id
_entity_poly.type
_entity_poly.pdbx_seq_one_letter_code
_entity_poly.pdbx_strand_id
1 'polypeptide(L)'
;MRDIGDPEASAHAARIVHIDVETNEIGKTKPVYMDITADPPHALWQLLEIAMPLETSEWQGYLKRVDLQYPLEPILKEGVMTGASVIACLPGHLPSDLLSRRVSANNRCGRCSTDRYQRRVAFSSALDSAA
;
A
#
# COMPACT_ATOMS: atom_id res chain seq x y z
N MET A 1 -8.69 2.51 -16.67
CA MET A 1 -8.19 2.84 -15.32
C MET A 1 -8.57 4.28 -15.08
N ARG A 2 -9.41 4.57 -14.08
CA ARG A 2 -9.76 5.95 -13.71
C ARG A 2 -8.82 6.28 -12.56
N ASP A 3 -7.83 7.12 -12.82
CA ASP A 3 -7.01 7.70 -11.75
C ASP A 3 -7.92 8.67 -10.99
N ILE A 4 -8.16 8.40 -9.70
CA ILE A 4 -9.09 9.17 -8.86
C ILE A 4 -8.47 10.54 -8.45
N GLY A 5 -7.26 10.85 -8.94
CA GLY A 5 -6.57 12.12 -8.70
C GLY A 5 -6.00 12.73 -9.97
N ASP A 6 -5.70 14.03 -9.91
CA ASP A 6 -4.91 14.70 -10.94
C ASP A 6 -3.47 14.15 -10.88
N PRO A 7 -2.99 13.46 -11.93
CA PRO A 7 -1.63 13.00 -11.96
C PRO A 7 -0.72 14.20 -11.74
N GLU A 8 -0.83 15.30 -12.47
CA GLU A 8 0.09 16.45 -12.39
C GLU A 8 0.27 17.01 -10.98
N ALA A 9 -0.80 17.08 -10.17
CA ALA A 9 -0.73 17.51 -8.77
C ALA A 9 -0.02 16.49 -7.85
N SER A 10 -0.09 15.19 -8.16
CA SER A 10 0.50 14.14 -7.35
C SER A 10 2.03 14.12 -7.48
N ALA A 11 2.72 14.16 -6.34
CA ALA A 11 4.17 14.06 -6.23
C ALA A 11 4.96 15.06 -7.10
N HIS A 12 4.36 16.22 -7.45
CA HIS A 12 4.95 17.21 -8.37
C HIS A 12 6.37 17.69 -7.96
N ALA A 13 6.63 17.79 -6.65
CA ALA A 13 7.93 18.24 -6.13
C ALA A 13 8.91 17.10 -5.81
N ALA A 14 8.55 15.84 -6.07
CA ALA A 14 9.34 14.68 -5.68
C ALA A 14 10.12 14.08 -6.86
N ARG A 15 11.26 13.44 -6.55
CA ARG A 15 11.95 12.55 -7.50
C ARG A 15 11.33 11.15 -7.38
N ILE A 16 10.77 10.66 -8.47
CA ILE A 16 10.08 9.36 -8.50
C ILE A 16 11.05 8.26 -8.91
N VAL A 17 11.25 7.27 -8.04
CA VAL A 17 11.94 6.01 -8.38
C VAL A 17 10.86 4.95 -8.55
N HIS A 18 10.84 4.26 -9.70
CA HIS A 18 9.83 3.26 -10.01
C HIS A 18 10.48 1.90 -10.26
N ILE A 19 10.12 0.92 -9.44
CA ILE A 19 10.53 -0.48 -9.58
C ILE A 19 9.30 -1.29 -9.96
N ASP A 20 9.32 -1.88 -11.16
CA ASP A 20 8.25 -2.75 -11.64
C ASP A 20 8.83 -3.94 -12.41
N VAL A 21 8.12 -5.07 -12.45
CA VAL A 21 8.52 -6.23 -13.25
C VAL A 21 8.17 -6.03 -14.73
N GLU A 22 7.14 -5.24 -15.03
CA GLU A 22 6.71 -4.97 -16.40
C GLU A 22 7.16 -3.57 -16.86
N THR A 23 8.04 -3.54 -17.86
CA THR A 23 8.60 -2.28 -18.40
C THR A 23 7.54 -1.34 -18.98
N ASN A 24 6.40 -1.87 -19.44
CA ASN A 24 5.30 -1.09 -20.01
C ASN A 24 4.48 -0.30 -18.97
N GLU A 25 4.59 -0.64 -17.68
CA GLU A 25 3.93 0.11 -16.60
C GLU A 25 4.83 1.26 -16.09
N ILE A 26 6.14 1.18 -16.31
CA ILE A 26 7.08 2.26 -15.99
C ILE A 26 6.79 3.48 -16.87
N GLY A 27 6.65 4.66 -16.24
CA GLY A 27 6.48 5.91 -16.98
C GLY A 27 5.06 6.15 -17.52
N LYS A 28 4.14 5.19 -17.39
CA LYS A 28 2.82 5.21 -18.03
C LYS A 28 1.92 6.34 -17.52
N THR A 29 1.91 6.56 -16.20
CA THR A 29 1.10 7.61 -15.56
C THR A 29 1.94 8.83 -15.17
N LYS A 30 3.24 8.64 -14.91
CA LYS A 30 4.13 9.67 -14.38
C LYS A 30 5.55 9.54 -14.92
N PRO A 31 6.22 10.65 -15.27
CA PRO A 31 7.64 10.63 -15.57
C PRO A 31 8.44 10.20 -14.34
N VAL A 32 9.42 9.33 -14.54
CA VAL A 32 10.25 8.78 -13.47
C VAL A 32 11.65 9.38 -13.55
N TYR A 33 12.27 9.60 -12.39
CA TYR A 33 13.67 10.00 -12.29
C TYR A 33 14.60 8.79 -12.49
N MET A 34 14.18 7.62 -12.02
CA MET A 34 14.91 6.36 -12.16
C MET A 34 13.92 5.21 -12.34
N ASP A 35 14.19 4.38 -13.32
CA ASP A 35 13.45 3.16 -13.65
C ASP A 35 14.25 1.90 -13.35
N ILE A 36 13.60 0.90 -12.75
CA ILE A 36 14.20 -0.40 -12.47
C ILE A 36 13.20 -1.46 -12.91
N THR A 37 13.53 -2.21 -13.96
CA THR A 37 12.76 -3.39 -14.36
C THR A 37 13.27 -4.62 -13.61
N ALA A 38 12.61 -5.00 -12.51
CA ALA A 38 13.00 -6.12 -11.67
C ALA A 38 11.85 -6.64 -10.81
N ASP A 39 11.99 -7.87 -10.30
CA ASP A 39 11.12 -8.38 -9.23
C ASP A 39 11.36 -7.58 -7.93
N PRO A 40 10.34 -6.90 -7.36
CA PRO A 40 10.55 -5.98 -6.24
C PRO A 40 11.25 -6.57 -5.01
N PRO A 41 10.93 -7.79 -4.53
CA PRO A 41 11.66 -8.39 -3.43
C PRO A 41 13.17 -8.48 -3.72
N HIS A 42 13.55 -8.88 -4.92
CA HIS A 42 14.96 -9.00 -5.30
C HIS A 42 15.65 -7.64 -5.36
N ALA A 43 15.02 -6.64 -5.99
CA ALA A 43 15.56 -5.28 -6.09
C ALA A 43 15.72 -4.63 -4.69
N LEU A 44 14.75 -4.82 -3.80
CA LEU A 44 14.81 -4.28 -2.43
C LEU A 44 15.96 -4.90 -1.63
N TRP A 45 16.22 -6.20 -1.77
CA TRP A 45 17.37 -6.83 -1.10
C TRP A 45 18.70 -6.23 -1.54
N GLN A 46 18.90 -6.06 -2.86
CA GLN A 46 20.12 -5.43 -3.38
C GLN A 46 20.25 -3.97 -2.93
N LEU A 47 19.14 -3.22 -2.88
CA LEU A 47 19.15 -1.85 -2.38
C LEU A 47 19.55 -1.78 -0.91
N LEU A 48 19.07 -2.71 -0.07
CA LEU A 48 19.40 -2.76 1.36
C LEU A 48 20.89 -3.05 1.61
N GLU A 49 21.58 -3.76 0.70
CA GLU A 49 23.02 -4.01 0.81
C GLU A 49 23.86 -2.74 0.68
N ILE A 50 23.35 -1.72 -0.02
CA ILE A 50 24.09 -0.48 -0.33
C ILE A 50 23.48 0.77 0.30
N ALA A 51 22.21 0.72 0.72
CA ALA A 51 21.49 1.86 1.24
C ALA A 51 22.03 2.26 2.63
N MET A 52 22.35 3.54 2.78
CA MET A 52 22.64 4.12 4.09
C MET A 52 21.36 4.73 4.67
N PRO A 53 21.04 4.46 5.94
CA PRO A 53 19.95 5.14 6.62
C PRO A 53 20.14 6.66 6.59
N LEU A 54 19.06 7.38 6.31
CA LEU A 54 19.03 8.84 6.38
C LEU A 54 18.29 9.27 7.66
N GLU A 55 18.71 10.42 8.19
CA GLU A 55 17.95 11.12 9.23
C GLU A 55 16.59 11.51 8.64
N THR A 56 15.51 11.08 9.28
CA THR A 56 14.13 11.35 8.81
C THR A 56 13.18 11.72 9.95
N SER A 57 13.68 12.05 11.15
CA SER A 57 12.83 12.28 12.33
C SER A 57 11.92 13.49 12.17
N GLU A 58 12.38 14.56 11.51
CA GLU A 58 11.56 15.73 11.22
C GLU A 58 10.38 15.35 10.31
N TRP A 59 10.66 14.59 9.26
CA TRP A 59 9.65 14.10 8.33
C TRP A 59 8.65 13.16 9.00
N GLN A 60 9.14 12.22 9.80
CA GLN A 60 8.28 11.34 10.61
C GLN A 60 7.41 12.14 11.58
N GLY A 61 7.96 13.20 12.19
CA GLY A 61 7.22 14.11 13.06
C GLY A 61 6.12 14.87 12.31
N TYR A 62 6.38 15.32 11.09
CA TYR A 62 5.36 15.89 10.22
C TYR A 62 4.24 14.90 9.91
N LEU A 63 4.57 13.67 9.50
CA LEU A 63 3.58 12.64 9.19
C LEU A 63 2.68 12.31 10.38
N LYS A 64 3.26 12.22 11.59
CA LYS A 64 2.48 12.02 12.83
C LYS A 64 1.48 13.15 13.08
N ARG A 65 1.85 14.41 12.80
CA ARG A 65 0.92 15.54 12.93
C ARG A 65 -0.21 15.47 11.90
N VAL A 66 0.09 15.07 10.67
CA VAL A 66 -0.92 14.88 9.62
C VAL A 66 -1.91 13.78 10.01
N ASP A 67 -1.42 12.66 10.51
CA ASP A 67 -2.26 11.53 10.96
C ASP A 67 -3.20 11.93 12.11
N LEU A 68 -2.69 12.68 13.10
CA LEU A 68 -3.51 13.23 14.18
C LEU A 68 -4.54 14.27 13.70
N GLN A 69 -4.21 15.04 12.67
CA GLN A 69 -5.11 16.06 12.12
C GLN A 69 -6.22 15.45 11.25
N TYR A 70 -5.93 14.34 10.56
CA TYR A 70 -6.83 13.69 9.61
C TYR A 70 -6.89 12.17 9.83
N PRO A 71 -7.45 11.71 10.97
CA PRO A 71 -7.49 10.29 11.28
C PRO A 71 -8.41 9.52 10.32
N LEU A 72 -8.04 8.28 10.01
CA LEU A 72 -8.86 7.37 9.20
C LEU A 72 -9.98 6.70 10.01
N GLU A 73 -10.04 6.92 11.33
CA GLU A 73 -11.02 6.30 12.20
C GLU A 73 -12.45 6.79 11.91
N PRO A 74 -13.44 5.88 11.80
CA PRO A 74 -14.82 6.29 11.59
C PRO A 74 -15.37 6.96 12.84
N ILE A 75 -16.06 8.08 12.65
CA ILE A 75 -16.83 8.72 13.73
C ILE A 75 -18.00 7.79 14.08
N LEU A 76 -17.90 7.12 15.22
CA LEU A 76 -18.98 6.28 15.75
C LEU A 76 -20.07 7.18 16.32
N LYS A 77 -21.29 7.03 15.80
CA LYS A 77 -22.48 7.69 16.33
C LYS A 77 -23.42 6.64 16.89
N GLU A 78 -23.89 6.87 18.12
CA GLU A 78 -24.81 5.95 18.76
C GLU A 78 -26.07 5.76 17.92
N GLY A 79 -26.49 4.50 17.76
CA GLY A 79 -27.66 4.15 16.94
C GLY A 79 -27.48 4.24 15.43
N VAL A 80 -26.30 4.62 14.91
CA VAL A 80 -26.04 4.71 13.46
C VAL A 80 -24.89 3.79 13.06
N MET A 81 -25.21 2.75 12.29
CA MET A 81 -24.21 1.90 11.64
C MET A 81 -23.88 2.45 10.25
N THR A 82 -22.59 2.72 10.03
CA THR A 82 -22.04 3.06 8.70
C THR A 82 -21.23 1.89 8.16
N GLY A 83 -21.01 1.85 6.84
CA GLY A 83 -20.11 0.85 6.25
C GLY A 83 -18.70 0.92 6.86
N ALA A 84 -18.19 2.12 7.10
CA ALA A 84 -16.88 2.34 7.71
C ALA A 84 -16.82 1.83 9.16
N SER A 85 -17.85 2.08 9.97
CA SER A 85 -17.90 1.58 11.35
C SER A 85 -18.01 0.05 11.39
N VAL A 86 -18.74 -0.57 10.46
CA VAL A 86 -18.78 -2.04 10.36
C VAL A 86 -17.40 -2.59 10.01
N ILE A 87 -16.76 -2.06 8.95
CA ILE A 87 -15.42 -2.50 8.52
C ILE A 87 -14.39 -2.33 9.63
N ALA A 88 -14.44 -1.23 10.40
CA ALA A 88 -13.53 -0.99 11.51
C ALA A 88 -13.72 -1.97 12.68
N CYS A 89 -14.94 -2.44 12.94
CA CYS A 89 -15.22 -3.39 14.03
C CYS A 89 -14.92 -4.86 13.63
N LEU A 90 -15.03 -5.21 12.34
CA LEU A 90 -14.90 -6.60 11.88
C LEU A 90 -13.57 -7.30 12.27
N PRO A 91 -12.40 -6.66 12.20
CA PRO A 91 -11.13 -7.29 12.59
C PRO A 91 -11.12 -7.82 14.04
N GLY A 92 -11.85 -7.19 14.96
CA GLY A 92 -11.95 -7.66 16.35
C GLY A 92 -12.79 -8.94 16.52
N HIS A 93 -13.50 -9.37 15.48
CA HIS A 93 -14.41 -10.51 15.49
C HIS A 93 -14.05 -11.60 14.48
N LEU A 94 -12.96 -11.41 13.72
CA LEU A 94 -12.53 -12.32 12.67
C LEU A 94 -11.09 -12.76 12.95
N PRO A 95 -10.70 -13.98 12.55
CA PRO A 95 -9.33 -14.40 12.69
C PRO A 95 -8.45 -13.53 11.79
N SER A 96 -7.23 -13.21 12.24
CA SER A 96 -6.32 -12.29 11.56
C SER A 96 -5.85 -12.77 10.18
N ASP A 97 -6.05 -14.06 9.87
CA ASP A 97 -5.74 -14.69 8.59
C ASP A 97 -6.93 -14.74 7.62
N LEU A 98 -8.05 -14.11 7.98
CA LEU A 98 -9.22 -14.07 7.10
C LEU A 98 -8.91 -13.27 5.83
N LEU A 99 -9.01 -13.95 4.69
CA LEU A 99 -8.87 -13.32 3.38
C LEU A 99 -10.12 -12.50 3.05
N SER A 100 -10.00 -11.18 3.00
CA SER A 100 -11.03 -10.34 2.40
C SER A 100 -11.03 -10.52 0.88
N ARG A 101 -12.02 -11.22 0.33
CA ARG A 101 -12.18 -11.31 -1.13
C ARG A 101 -12.99 -10.10 -1.59
N ARG A 102 -12.36 -9.19 -2.35
CA ARG A 102 -13.12 -8.21 -3.13
C ARG A 102 -13.92 -8.96 -4.19
N VAL A 103 -15.24 -9.05 -4.02
CA VAL A 103 -16.13 -9.46 -5.10
C VAL A 103 -16.27 -8.25 -6.01
N SER A 104 -15.50 -8.24 -7.11
CA SER A 104 -15.69 -7.24 -8.15
C SER A 104 -17.04 -7.52 -8.82
N ALA A 105 -17.99 -6.61 -8.66
CA ALA A 105 -19.28 -6.70 -9.33
C ALA A 105 -19.03 -6.61 -10.86
N ASN A 106 -19.14 -7.76 -11.53
CA ASN A 106 -19.31 -7.98 -12.96
C ASN A 106 -18.55 -7.05 -13.93
N ASN A 107 -17.46 -7.58 -14.50
CA ASN A 107 -17.43 -7.84 -15.95
C ASN A 107 -16.48 -9.01 -16.23
N ARG A 108 -17.04 -10.07 -16.81
CA ARG A 108 -16.36 -11.32 -17.16
C ARG A 108 -15.25 -11.06 -18.19
N CYS A 109 -13.99 -11.22 -17.82
CA CYS A 109 -12.94 -11.56 -18.78
C CYS A 109 -12.76 -13.08 -18.76
N GLY A 110 -13.42 -13.75 -19.70
CA GLY A 110 -13.34 -15.20 -19.88
C GLY A 110 -12.05 -15.62 -20.56
N ARG A 111 -10.87 -15.41 -19.93
CA ARG A 111 -9.64 -16.13 -20.30
C ARG A 111 -8.43 -16.01 -19.37
N CYS A 112 -8.59 -15.58 -18.12
CA CYS A 112 -7.45 -15.47 -17.20
C CYS A 112 -7.46 -16.66 -16.22
N SER A 113 -6.70 -17.71 -16.53
CA SER A 113 -6.41 -18.81 -15.60
C SER A 113 -5.66 -18.27 -14.39
N THR A 114 -6.39 -17.88 -13.35
CA THR A 114 -5.81 -17.43 -12.07
C THR A 114 -5.82 -18.60 -11.09
N ASP A 115 -4.93 -19.55 -11.37
CA ASP A 115 -4.57 -20.61 -10.43
C ASP A 115 -3.06 -20.56 -10.23
N ARG A 116 -2.60 -19.53 -9.50
CA ARG A 116 -1.26 -19.41 -8.91
C ARG A 116 -1.08 -18.06 -8.20
N TYR A 117 -1.75 -17.88 -7.06
CA TYR A 117 -1.20 -17.01 -6.00
C TYR A 117 -1.85 -17.36 -4.65
N GLN A 118 -1.59 -18.57 -4.16
CA GLN A 118 -1.69 -18.86 -2.74
C GLN A 118 -0.29 -18.74 -2.15
N ARG A 119 0.07 -17.56 -1.64
CA ARG A 119 1.16 -17.44 -0.66
C ARG A 119 0.60 -16.85 0.61
N ARG A 120 0.64 -17.69 1.67
CA ARG A 120 0.52 -17.27 3.07
C ARG A 120 1.46 -16.11 3.32
N VAL A 121 0.95 -14.98 3.78
CA VAL A 121 1.77 -14.00 4.49
C VAL A 121 1.56 -14.27 5.97
N ALA A 122 2.49 -15.03 6.57
CA ALA A 122 2.63 -15.06 8.02
C ALA A 122 3.40 -13.80 8.40
N PHE A 123 2.73 -12.80 8.94
CA PHE A 123 3.39 -11.68 9.61
C PHE A 123 3.91 -12.20 10.96
N SER A 124 5.18 -12.56 11.01
CA SER A 124 5.90 -12.81 12.26
C SER A 124 6.34 -11.46 12.83
N SER A 125 5.71 -11.02 13.91
CA SER A 125 6.15 -9.88 14.71
C SER A 125 7.50 -10.19 15.37
N ALA A 126 8.58 -9.68 14.79
CA ALA A 126 9.91 -9.81 15.34
C ALA A 126 10.69 -8.50 15.18
N LEU A 127 10.17 -7.38 15.69
CA LEU A 127 10.93 -6.13 15.82
C LEU A 127 10.46 -5.26 17.01
N ASP A 128 10.03 -5.86 18.13
CA ASP A 128 9.88 -5.14 19.41
C ASP A 128 10.70 -5.85 20.49
N SER A 129 12.03 -5.65 20.45
CA SER A 129 12.96 -5.84 21.58
C SER A 129 14.33 -5.26 21.20
N ALA A 130 14.39 -3.94 21.05
CA ALA A 130 15.64 -3.17 21.08
C ALA A 130 15.33 -1.69 21.37
N ALA A 131 14.93 -1.39 22.60
CA ALA A 131 15.07 -0.08 23.23
C ALA A 131 15.14 -0.28 24.75
#